data_AF-A0A316RLG1-F1
#
_entry.id   AF-A0A316RLG1-F1
#
_cell.length_a   1.000
_cell.length_b   1.000
_cell.length_c   1.000
_cell.angle_alpha   90.00
_cell.angle_beta   90.00
_cell.angle_gamma   90.00
#
_symmetry.space_group_name_H-M   'P 1'
#
loop_
_entity.id
_entity.type
_entity.pdbx_description
1 polymer ?
#
loop_
_entity_poly.entity_id
_entity_poly.type
_entity_poly.pdbx_seq_one_letter_code
_entity_poly.pdbx_strand_id
1 'polypeptide(L)' 'MDRFIGKVRKYLDLDELTPAILNDMVKAIYVHAPDKSKGYREQQIDISYDLVGILPASLLNCLQNGETA' A
#
# COMPACT_ATOMS: atom_id res chain seq x y z
N MET A 1 -15.63 0.77 13.65
CA MET A 1 -15.09 -0.60 13.86
C MET A 1 -15.56 -1.55 12.75
N ASP A 2 -16.69 -1.23 12.12
CA ASP A 2 -17.40 -2.11 11.17
C ASP A 2 -16.70 -2.28 9.82
N ARG A 3 -16.00 -1.25 9.33
CA ARG A 3 -15.22 -1.32 8.07
C ARG A 3 -14.06 -2.33 8.16
N PHE A 4 -13.40 -2.41 9.31
CA PHE A 4 -12.28 -3.34 9.52
C PHE A 4 -12.78 -4.79 9.60
N ILE A 5 -13.79 -5.04 10.43
CA ILE A 5 -14.42 -6.36 10.58
C ILE A 5 -14.99 -6.85 9.23
N GLY A 6 -15.61 -5.96 8.45
CA GLY A 6 -16.11 -6.28 7.11
C GLY A 6 -15.00 -6.70 6.14
N LYS A 7 -13.84 -6.03 6.17
CA LYS A 7 -12.67 -6.41 5.36
C LYS A 7 -12.06 -7.74 5.80
N VAL A 8 -11.92 -7.97 7.11
CA VAL A 8 -11.40 -9.25 7.64
C VAL A 8 -12.28 -10.41 7.21
N ARG A 9 -13.61 -10.25 7.18
CA ARG A 9 -14.53 -11.28 6.67
C ARG A 9 -14.43 -11.47 5.16
N LYS A 10 -14.25 -10.38 4.39
CA LYS A 10 -14.13 -10.42 2.93
C LYS A 10 -12.84 -11.10 2.46
N TYR A 11 -11.77 -10.99 3.24
CA TYR A 11 -10.44 -11.53 2.91
C TYR A 11 -9.96 -12.55 3.95
N LEU A 12 -10.89 -13.29 4.57
CA LEU A 12 -10.55 -14.26 5.62
C LEU A 12 -9.71 -15.41 5.05
N ASP A 13 -10.10 -15.90 3.87
CA ASP A 13 -9.44 -16.98 3.14
C ASP A 13 -8.68 -16.40 1.93
N LEU A 14 -7.75 -15.49 2.21
CA LEU A 14 -6.94 -14.85 1.17
C LEU A 14 -5.66 -15.64 0.91
N ASP A 15 -5.59 -16.33 -0.22
CA ASP A 15 -4.38 -17.08 -0.61
C ASP A 15 -3.27 -16.18 -1.17
N GLU A 16 -3.64 -15.09 -1.85
CA GLU A 16 -2.69 -14.18 -2.50
C GLU A 16 -3.08 -12.70 -2.35
N LEU A 17 -2.07 -11.86 -2.12
CA LEU A 17 -2.21 -10.42 -2.02
C LEU A 17 -2.10 -9.76 -3.42
N THR A 18 -3.19 -9.77 -4.19
CA THR A 18 -3.21 -9.13 -5.52
C THR A 18 -3.17 -7.60 -5.43
N PRO A 19 -2.74 -6.89 -6.50
CA PRO A 19 -2.77 -5.41 -6.53
C PRO A 19 -4.15 -4.80 -6.25
N ALA A 20 -5.23 -5.46 -6.69
CA ALA A 20 -6.60 -5.02 -6.43
C ALA A 20 -6.96 -5.12 -4.94
N ILE A 21 -6.55 -6.21 -4.28
CA ILE A 21 -6.76 -6.40 -2.84
C ILE A 21 -5.96 -5.37 -2.04
N LEU A 22 -4.70 -5.12 -2.42
CA LEU A 22 -3.88 -4.07 -1.82
C LEU A 22 -4.57 -2.70 -1.92
N ASN A 23 -5.10 -2.35 -3.09
CA ASN A 23 -5.84 -1.10 -3.27
C ASN A 23 -7.05 -1.00 -2.33
N ASP A 24 -7.85 -2.08 -2.27
CA ASP A 24 -9.00 -2.17 -1.37
C ASP A 24 -8.59 -2.06 0.11
N MET A 25 -7.37 -2.44 0.49
CA MET A 25 -6.87 -2.40 1.86
C MET A 25 -6.33 -1.04 2.30
N VAL A 26 -6.25 -0.04 1.41
CA VAL A 26 -5.78 1.32 1.76
C VAL A 26 -6.69 1.94 2.83
N LYS A 27 -6.06 2.36 3.91
CA LYS A 27 -6.67 3.07 5.04
C LYS A 27 -6.48 4.57 4.91
N ALA A 28 -5.27 5.00 4.58
CA ALA A 28 -4.91 6.41 4.43
C ALA A 28 -3.74 6.60 3.48
N ILE A 29 -3.70 7.75 2.81
CA ILE A 29 -2.59 8.19 1.98
C ILE A 29 -2.11 9.52 2.56
N TYR A 30 -0.85 9.57 2.99
CA TYR A 30 -0.21 10.77 3.51
C TYR A 30 0.68 11.35 2.44
N VAL A 31 0.35 12.56 2.00
CA VAL A 31 1.14 13.29 1.00
C VAL A 31 1.94 14.36 1.73
N HIS A 32 3.27 14.28 1.63
CA HIS A 32 4.17 15.21 2.30
C HIS A 32 4.29 16.53 1.52
N ALA A 33 5.11 17.47 2.00
CA ALA A 33 5.48 18.61 1.16
C ALA A 33 6.34 18.14 -0.02
N PRO A 34 6.17 18.72 -1.22
CA PRO A 34 7.06 18.44 -2.33
C PRO A 34 8.47 18.96 -2.06
N ASP A 35 9.48 18.16 -2.36
CA ASP A 35 10.88 18.56 -2.39
C ASP A 35 11.28 18.97 -3.83
N LYS A 36 12.06 20.05 -3.95
CA LYS A 36 12.64 20.53 -5.21
C LYS A 36 14.15 20.78 -5.13
N SER A 37 14.79 20.38 -4.02
CA SER A 37 16.19 20.63 -3.74
C SER A 37 17.15 20.12 -4.82
N LYS A 38 16.76 19.06 -5.54
CA LYS A 38 17.55 18.41 -6.61
C LYS A 38 17.33 18.97 -8.02
N GLY A 39 16.57 20.06 -8.16
CA GLY A 39 16.24 20.66 -9.46
C GLY A 39 15.06 20.02 -10.19
N TYR A 40 14.46 18.97 -9.63
CA TYR A 40 13.20 18.38 -10.06
C TYR A 40 12.29 18.13 -8.85
N ARG A 41 10.99 17.94 -9.09
CA ARG A 41 10.00 17.73 -8.02
C ARG A 41 10.02 16.28 -7.56
N GLU A 42 10.30 16.05 -6.28
CA GLU A 42 10.06 14.80 -5.57
C GLU A 42 8.87 14.98 -4.62
N GLN A 43 8.04 13.96 -4.50
CA GLN A 43 6.86 13.97 -3.64
C GLN A 43 6.83 12.69 -2.83
N GLN A 44 7.13 12.78 -1.53
CA GLN A 44 7.00 11.61 -0.66
C GLN A 44 5.52 11.33 -0.38
N ILE A 45 5.17 10.05 -0.45
CA ILE A 45 3.83 9.52 -0.17
C ILE A 45 4.00 8.31 0.74
N ASP A 46 3.30 8.31 1.87
CA ASP A 46 3.18 7.13 2.73
C ASP A 46 1.77 6.56 2.62
N ILE A 47 1.66 5.25 2.38
CA ILE A 47 0.38 4.54 2.27
C ILE A 47 0.22 3.66 3.50
N SER A 48 -0.89 3.85 4.22
CA SER A 48 -1.27 3.00 5.35
C SER A 48 -2.37 2.03 4.94
N TYR A 49 -2.22 0.76 5.32
CA TYR A 49 -3.17 -0.32 5.09
C TYR A 49 -3.89 -0.70 6.39
N ASP A 50 -5.16 -1.12 6.30
CA ASP A 50 -6.03 -1.39 7.45
C ASP A 50 -5.51 -2.50 8.40
N LEU A 51 -4.69 -3.44 7.90
CA LEU A 51 -4.17 -4.58 8.68
C LEU A 51 -2.67 -4.48 9.03
N VAL A 52 -1.91 -3.67 8.29
CA VAL A 52 -0.43 -3.71 8.32
C VAL A 52 0.18 -2.37 8.78
N GLY A 53 -0.59 -1.28 8.73
CA GLY A 53 -0.02 0.06 8.95
C GLY A 53 0.71 0.55 7.71
N ILE A 54 1.79 1.32 7.89
CA ILE A 54 2.61 1.81 6.76
C ILE A 54 3.59 0.70 6.37
N LEU A 55 3.53 0.27 5.12
CA LEU A 55 4.43 -0.77 4.62
C LEU A 55 5.78 -0.16 4.22
N PRO A 56 6.92 -0.68 4.73
CA PRO A 56 8.24 -0.27 4.26
C PRO A 56 8.40 -0.54 2.76
N ALA A 57 8.90 0.44 2.01
CA ALA A 57 9.17 0.29 0.56
C ALA A 57 10.11 -0.89 0.26
N SER A 58 11.01 -1.24 1.17
CA SER A 58 11.90 -2.40 1.04
C SER A 58 11.16 -3.74 0.97
N LEU A 59 9.95 -3.86 1.52
CA LEU A 59 9.11 -5.06 1.43
C LEU A 59 8.35 -5.15 0.10
N LEU A 60 8.19 -4.03 -0.63
CA LEU A 60 7.51 -3.99 -1.93
C LEU A 60 8.38 -4.52 -3.07
N ASN A 61 9.71 -4.48 -2.93
CA ASN A 61 10.63 -5.03 -3.94
C ASN A 61 10.39 -6.53 -4.21
N CYS A 62 9.85 -7.26 -3.23
CA CYS A 62 9.49 -8.68 -3.39
C CYS A 62 8.23 -8.89 -4.26
N LEU A 63 7.36 -7.88 -4.38
CA LEU A 63 6.13 -7.93 -5.19
C LEU A 63 6.35 -7.50 -6.64
N GLN A 64 7.49 -6.86 -6.94
CA GLN A 64 7.83 -6.39 -8.29
C GLN A 64 8.38 -7.49 -9.20
N ASN A 65 8.55 -8.73 -8.71
CA ASN A 65 9.16 -9.84 -9.46
C ASN A 65 8.14 -10.79 -10.13
N GLY A 66 6.87 -10.40 -10.24
CA GLY A 66 5.86 -11.11 -11.02
C GLY A 66 5.80 -10.58 -12.46
N GLU A 67 6.51 -11.27 -13.37
CA GLU A 67 6.34 -11.27 -14.83
C GLU A 67 6.61 -9.97 -15.61
N THR A 68 7.83 -9.85 -16.12
CA THR A 68 8.04 -9.46 -17.52
C THR A 68 8.50 -10.70 -18.28
N ALA A 69 7.56 -11.40 -18.90
CA ALA A 69 7.80 -12.35 -19.98
C ALA A 69 7.29 -11.75 -21.29
#